data_AF-A0A349DC18-F1
#
_entry.id   AF-A0A349DC18-F1
#
_cell.length_a   1.000
_cell.length_b   1.000
_cell.length_c   1.000
_cell.angle_alpha   90.00
_cell.angle_beta   90.00
_cell.angle_gamma   90.00
#
_symmetry.space_group_name_H-M   'P 1'
#
loop_
_entity.id
_entity.type
_entity.pdbx_description
1 polymer ?
#
loop_
_entity_poly.entity_id
_entity_poly.type
_entity_poly.pdbx_seq_one_letter_code
_entity_poly.pdbx_strand_id
1 'polypeptide(L)'
;MKKTFKKRAFISAIAMLIVSAIVLTSATYAWFSMAKRVEVESMELNVTSPEGIQISANTSAFTTKLTVDNIKGTDETAGGKRFNAYTGNMNNVPTTVKPSSSMFATYNSLPGWFDGSINDQKKMDIYATNEVGSGLVAFDLFIKVKNATTVKFGSSSVTCDGNDELPTAMRIALVKCGTVAENAGASDIQKLVPNQDNTKKVIYEVDATNHTAEAVSHGASGIMTTRGISTAGTNVNCDSTYPNIVVDKTAGISATVATNASAAKINVDAGITRMRVYMWMEGNDVDCANDVAGSTINFNLVLEID
;
A
#
# COMPACT_ATOMS: atom_id res chain seq x y z
N MET A 1 14.94 50.16 -39.25
CA MET A 1 14.58 49.59 -37.93
C MET A 1 14.25 48.10 -38.08
N LYS A 2 15.18 47.15 -37.82
CA LYS A 2 14.85 45.70 -37.82
C LYS A 2 15.78 44.80 -36.98
N LYS A 3 16.74 45.35 -36.22
CA LYS A 3 17.71 44.58 -35.41
C LYS A 3 17.45 44.56 -33.89
N THR A 4 16.63 45.48 -33.36
CA THR A 4 16.38 45.62 -31.91
C THR A 4 15.21 44.79 -31.38
N PHE A 5 14.21 44.48 -32.22
CA PHE A 5 13.04 43.68 -31.82
C PHE A 5 13.40 42.23 -31.48
N LYS A 6 14.32 41.60 -32.23
CA LYS A 6 14.72 40.19 -31.98
C LYS A 6 15.49 40.01 -30.65
N LYS A 7 16.34 40.98 -30.26
CA LYS A 7 17.07 40.90 -28.98
C LYS A 7 16.15 41.01 -27.77
N ARG A 8 15.14 41.90 -27.81
CA ARG A 8 14.16 42.04 -26.71
C ARG A 8 13.25 40.82 -26.58
N ALA A 9 12.79 40.26 -27.70
CA ALA A 9 12.01 39.03 -27.69
C ALA A 9 12.82 37.82 -27.17
N PHE A 10 14.11 37.73 -27.52
CA PHE A 10 14.99 36.67 -27.04
C PHE A 10 15.29 36.77 -25.54
N ILE A 11 15.51 37.99 -25.03
CA ILE A 11 15.69 38.22 -23.58
C ILE A 11 14.40 37.92 -22.81
N SER A 12 13.23 38.27 -23.36
CA SER A 12 11.93 37.94 -22.80
C SER A 12 11.67 36.43 -22.74
N ALA A 13 12.08 35.68 -23.77
CA ALA A 13 11.96 34.23 -23.81
C ALA A 13 12.86 33.54 -22.78
N ILE A 14 14.10 34.02 -22.60
CA ILE A 14 15.02 33.51 -21.58
C ILE A 14 14.52 33.86 -20.17
N ALA A 15 14.01 35.07 -19.96
CA ALA A 15 13.42 35.45 -18.68
C ALA A 15 12.19 34.60 -18.34
N MET A 16 11.31 34.33 -19.32
CA MET A 16 10.21 33.38 -19.13
C MET A 16 10.71 31.96 -18.87
N LEU A 17 11.77 31.49 -19.56
CA LEU A 17 12.38 30.18 -19.30
C LEU A 17 12.91 30.07 -17.87
N ILE A 18 13.57 31.11 -17.37
CA ILE A 18 14.11 31.14 -16.00
C ILE A 18 12.96 31.20 -14.98
N VAL A 19 11.93 32.00 -15.22
CA VAL A 19 10.73 32.04 -14.37
C VAL A 19 10.03 30.68 -14.37
N SER A 20 9.88 30.05 -15.53
CA SER A 20 9.34 28.69 -15.64
C SER A 20 10.21 27.66 -14.94
N ALA A 21 11.55 27.75 -15.02
CA ALA A 21 12.46 26.85 -14.34
C ALA A 21 12.38 27.00 -12.81
N ILE A 22 12.26 28.24 -12.31
CA ILE A 22 12.07 28.52 -10.87
C ILE A 22 10.69 28.02 -10.40
N VAL A 23 9.65 28.22 -11.21
CA VAL A 23 8.30 27.69 -10.91
C VAL A 23 8.31 26.16 -10.91
N LEU A 24 9.06 25.53 -11.83
CA LEU A 24 9.21 24.07 -11.91
C LEU A 24 9.94 23.50 -10.67
N THR A 25 10.91 24.23 -10.10
CA THR A 25 11.56 23.85 -8.83
C THR A 25 10.69 24.05 -7.59
N SER A 26 9.56 24.76 -7.70
CA SER A 26 8.59 24.98 -6.60
C SER A 26 7.34 24.11 -6.70
N ALA A 27 7.25 23.26 -7.74
CA ALA A 27 6.14 22.36 -8.00
C ALA A 27 6.38 20.93 -7.47
N THR A 28 7.39 20.73 -6.62
CA THR A 28 7.85 19.41 -6.13
C THR A 28 6.97 18.81 -5.02
N TYR A 29 5.65 18.98 -5.10
CA TYR A 29 4.70 18.33 -4.20
C TYR A 29 3.71 17.51 -5.04
N ALA A 30 3.73 16.19 -4.90
CA ALA A 30 2.62 15.34 -5.30
C ALA A 30 2.15 14.55 -4.09
N TRP A 31 1.30 15.22 -3.33
CA TRP A 31 0.22 14.52 -2.64
C TRP A 31 -1.04 14.74 -3.49
N PHE A 32 -1.45 13.66 -4.15
CA PHE A 32 -2.63 13.53 -5.00
C PHE A 32 -3.00 14.74 -5.96
N SER A 33 -2.50 14.76 -7.19
CA SER A 33 -2.99 15.52 -8.39
C SER A 33 -3.10 17.06 -8.33
N MET A 34 -2.38 17.84 -9.14
CA MET A 34 -2.41 17.78 -10.63
C MET A 34 -1.02 17.96 -11.28
N ALA A 35 -0.54 16.90 -11.94
CA ALA A 35 0.19 16.86 -13.24
C ALA A 35 1.03 15.58 -13.38
N LYS A 36 1.38 14.91 -12.28
CA LYS A 36 1.88 13.53 -12.28
C LYS A 36 1.26 12.80 -11.11
N ARG A 37 0.37 11.87 -11.43
CA ARG A 37 -0.06 10.85 -10.47
C ARG A 37 1.11 9.88 -10.37
N VAL A 38 1.47 9.45 -9.16
CA VAL A 38 2.30 8.25 -9.03
C VAL A 38 1.44 7.06 -9.41
N GLU A 39 1.79 6.48 -10.54
CA GLU A 39 1.05 5.44 -11.22
C GLU A 39 2.03 4.38 -11.69
N VAL A 40 2.10 3.32 -10.90
CA VAL A 40 2.89 2.15 -11.29
C VAL A 40 2.02 1.26 -12.18
N GLU A 41 2.46 1.04 -13.41
CA GLU A 41 1.67 0.44 -14.49
C GLU A 41 1.54 -1.09 -14.42
N SER A 42 2.38 -1.75 -13.63
CA SER A 42 2.28 -3.20 -13.49
C SER A 42 2.78 -3.68 -12.14
N MET A 43 2.30 -4.87 -11.78
CA MET A 43 2.58 -5.47 -10.49
C MET A 43 2.78 -6.98 -10.59
N GLU A 44 3.89 -7.45 -10.04
CA GLU A 44 4.10 -8.88 -9.77
C GLU A 44 3.83 -9.17 -8.29
N LEU A 45 3.16 -10.29 -8.03
CA LEU A 45 2.88 -10.76 -6.67
C LEU A 45 3.17 -12.25 -6.55
N ASN A 46 4.09 -12.58 -5.66
CA ASN A 46 4.34 -13.95 -5.21
C ASN A 46 4.04 -14.05 -3.71
N VAL A 47 3.33 -15.09 -3.30
CA VAL A 47 3.13 -15.42 -1.89
C VAL A 47 3.74 -16.77 -1.61
N THR A 48 4.67 -16.84 -0.66
CA THR A 48 5.34 -18.10 -0.27
C THR A 48 5.29 -18.33 1.24
N SER A 49 5.31 -19.61 1.63
CA SER A 49 5.37 -20.04 3.03
C SER A 49 6.31 -21.25 3.22
N PRO A 50 6.97 -21.42 4.38
CA PRO A 50 7.83 -22.56 4.67
C PRO A 50 7.04 -23.83 5.00
N GLU A 51 7.76 -24.93 5.26
CA GLU A 51 7.18 -26.15 5.82
C GLU A 51 6.42 -25.86 7.13
N GLY A 52 5.25 -26.46 7.28
CA GLY A 52 4.38 -26.28 8.46
C GLY A 52 3.33 -25.18 8.34
N ILE A 53 3.44 -24.29 7.34
CA ILE A 53 2.37 -23.38 6.92
C ILE A 53 1.90 -23.77 5.53
N GLN A 54 0.59 -23.93 5.36
CA GLN A 54 -0.01 -23.98 4.02
C GLN A 54 -0.90 -22.77 3.79
N ILE A 55 -0.93 -22.28 2.57
CA ILE A 55 -1.70 -21.11 2.15
C ILE A 55 -2.68 -21.48 1.03
N SER A 56 -3.76 -20.71 0.91
CA SER A 56 -4.76 -20.88 -0.13
C SER A 56 -5.40 -19.54 -0.49
N ALA A 57 -5.84 -19.37 -1.74
CA ALA A 57 -6.69 -18.26 -2.16
C ALA A 57 -8.18 -18.64 -2.16
N ASN A 58 -8.56 -19.90 -1.89
CA ASN A 58 -9.91 -20.41 -2.12
C ASN A 58 -10.47 -21.38 -1.10
N THR A 59 -9.73 -21.68 -0.03
CA THR A 59 -10.10 -22.58 1.08
C THR A 59 -10.19 -24.07 0.75
N SER A 60 -10.15 -24.48 -0.52
CA SER A 60 -10.31 -25.88 -0.93
C SER A 60 -9.00 -26.56 -1.29
N ALA A 61 -8.04 -25.80 -1.83
CA ALA A 61 -6.70 -26.30 -2.16
C ALA A 61 -5.64 -25.46 -1.46
N PHE A 62 -4.73 -26.14 -0.77
CA PHE A 62 -3.63 -25.53 -0.02
C PHE A 62 -2.28 -25.87 -0.65
N THR A 63 -1.37 -24.91 -0.60
CA THR A 63 -0.04 -24.92 -1.24
C THR A 63 0.94 -24.13 -0.38
N THR A 64 2.21 -24.11 -0.75
CA THR A 64 3.24 -23.23 -0.15
C THR A 64 3.58 -22.04 -1.05
N LYS A 65 2.99 -21.96 -2.25
CA LYS A 65 3.17 -20.85 -3.18
C LYS A 65 1.87 -20.52 -3.93
N LEU A 66 1.53 -19.24 -3.99
CA LEU A 66 0.49 -18.67 -4.84
C LEU A 66 1.08 -17.61 -5.76
N THR A 67 0.58 -17.56 -7.00
CA THR A 67 0.91 -16.52 -7.97
C THR A 67 -0.16 -15.43 -7.96
N VAL A 68 0.15 -14.29 -8.59
CA VAL A 68 -0.81 -13.22 -8.84
C VAL A 68 -2.05 -13.70 -9.60
N ASP A 69 -1.91 -14.61 -10.55
CA ASP A 69 -3.03 -15.16 -11.33
C ASP A 69 -3.92 -16.04 -10.48
N ASN A 70 -3.36 -16.81 -9.53
CA ASN A 70 -4.19 -17.53 -8.56
C ASN A 70 -4.99 -16.56 -7.68
N ILE A 71 -4.38 -15.45 -7.25
CA ILE A 71 -5.05 -14.44 -6.42
C ILE A 71 -6.15 -13.70 -7.19
N LYS A 72 -5.92 -13.39 -8.48
CA LYS A 72 -6.93 -12.82 -9.38
C LYS A 72 -8.02 -13.85 -9.77
N GLY A 73 -7.71 -15.13 -9.68
CA GLY A 73 -8.57 -16.22 -10.14
C GLY A 73 -8.52 -16.45 -11.64
N THR A 74 -7.42 -16.08 -12.30
CA THR A 74 -7.24 -16.07 -13.76
C THR A 74 -6.21 -17.07 -14.28
N ASP A 75 -5.64 -17.93 -13.41
CA ASP A 75 -4.73 -18.98 -13.85
C ASP A 75 -5.52 -20.10 -14.57
N GLU A 76 -5.27 -20.28 -15.86
CA GLU A 76 -5.94 -21.29 -16.70
C GLU A 76 -5.13 -22.59 -16.83
N THR A 77 -3.94 -22.68 -16.22
CA THR A 77 -3.13 -23.89 -16.29
C THR A 77 -3.78 -25.03 -15.50
N ALA A 78 -3.67 -26.25 -16.01
CA ALA A 78 -4.35 -27.41 -15.41
C ALA A 78 -3.97 -27.65 -13.93
N GLY A 79 -2.73 -27.33 -13.55
CA GLY A 79 -2.23 -27.47 -12.18
C GLY A 79 -2.41 -26.23 -11.30
N GLY A 80 -2.52 -25.05 -11.89
CA GLY A 80 -2.64 -23.76 -11.20
C GLY A 80 -4.09 -23.37 -10.88
N LYS A 81 -5.02 -23.61 -11.82
CA LYS A 81 -6.44 -23.22 -11.67
C LYS A 81 -7.13 -23.72 -10.40
N ARG A 82 -6.67 -24.84 -9.83
CA ARG A 82 -7.20 -25.41 -8.57
C ARG A 82 -6.94 -24.50 -7.36
N PHE A 83 -5.98 -23.59 -7.46
CA PHE A 83 -5.63 -22.61 -6.42
C PHE A 83 -6.23 -21.24 -6.66
N ASN A 84 -6.97 -21.04 -7.76
CA ASN A 84 -7.62 -19.78 -8.08
C ASN A 84 -8.56 -19.35 -6.98
N ALA A 85 -8.56 -18.04 -6.71
CA ALA A 85 -9.42 -17.41 -5.75
C ALA A 85 -10.88 -17.83 -5.92
N TYR A 86 -11.57 -17.97 -4.79
CA TYR A 86 -12.97 -18.42 -4.78
C TYR A 86 -13.89 -17.44 -5.54
N THR A 87 -14.99 -17.96 -6.07
CA THR A 87 -15.98 -17.14 -6.78
C THR A 87 -16.59 -16.07 -5.85
N GLY A 88 -16.68 -14.83 -6.34
CA GLY A 88 -17.21 -13.71 -5.56
C GLY A 88 -16.24 -13.13 -4.52
N ASN A 89 -14.96 -13.50 -4.59
CA ASN A 89 -13.92 -12.83 -3.80
C ASN A 89 -13.90 -11.32 -4.08
N MET A 90 -13.41 -10.54 -3.10
CA MET A 90 -13.22 -9.09 -3.24
C MET A 90 -11.74 -8.76 -3.48
N ASN A 91 -10.97 -9.65 -4.10
CA ASN A 91 -9.55 -9.39 -4.32
C ASN A 91 -9.39 -8.23 -5.31
N ASN A 92 -8.53 -7.28 -4.96
CA ASN A 92 -8.12 -6.17 -5.78
C ASN A 92 -6.62 -6.29 -6.05
N VAL A 93 -6.28 -6.43 -7.33
CA VAL A 93 -4.90 -6.41 -7.81
C VAL A 93 -4.87 -5.39 -8.95
N PRO A 94 -4.64 -4.10 -8.63
CA PRO A 94 -4.81 -3.03 -9.61
C PRO A 94 -3.75 -3.11 -10.70
N THR A 95 -4.10 -2.63 -11.89
CA THR A 95 -3.11 -2.35 -12.95
C THR A 95 -2.33 -1.08 -12.66
N THR A 96 -2.85 -0.23 -11.77
CA THR A 96 -2.22 1.03 -11.39
C THR A 96 -2.21 1.17 -9.88
N VAL A 97 -1.02 1.11 -9.26
CA VAL A 97 -0.90 1.40 -7.83
C VAL A 97 -1.06 2.90 -7.63
N LYS A 98 -1.92 3.29 -6.68
CA LYS A 98 -2.16 4.68 -6.30
C LYS A 98 -1.98 4.83 -4.80
N PRO A 99 -1.49 5.99 -4.33
CA PRO A 99 -1.45 6.26 -2.91
C PRO A 99 -2.81 6.08 -2.25
N SER A 100 -2.80 5.57 -1.04
CA SER A 100 -4.01 5.37 -0.21
C SER A 100 -3.61 5.44 1.25
N SER A 101 -4.52 5.81 2.13
CA SER A 101 -4.26 5.87 3.56
C SER A 101 -5.39 5.25 4.35
N SER A 102 -5.04 4.66 5.49
CA SER A 102 -6.00 4.10 6.44
C SER A 102 -5.46 4.18 7.85
N MET A 103 -6.31 4.54 8.82
CA MET A 103 -5.98 4.34 10.24
C MET A 103 -6.07 2.86 10.69
N PHE A 104 -6.39 1.92 9.79
CA PHE A 104 -6.50 0.47 10.05
C PHE A 104 -7.50 0.07 11.15
N ALA A 105 -8.48 0.92 11.43
CA ALA A 105 -9.55 0.60 12.36
C ALA A 105 -10.54 -0.40 11.74
N THR A 106 -10.95 -1.39 12.53
CA THR A 106 -11.80 -2.52 12.10
C THR A 106 -12.95 -2.70 13.06
N TYR A 107 -14.19 -2.43 12.64
CA TYR A 107 -15.37 -2.46 13.51
C TYR A 107 -16.28 -3.65 13.16
N ASN A 108 -15.75 -4.88 13.29
CA ASN A 108 -16.37 -6.09 12.69
C ASN A 108 -16.52 -5.94 11.17
N SER A 109 -15.58 -5.22 10.56
CA SER A 109 -15.51 -4.88 9.14
C SER A 109 -14.05 -4.77 8.75
N LEU A 110 -13.77 -4.92 7.46
CA LEU A 110 -12.44 -4.60 6.91
C LEU A 110 -12.10 -3.11 7.16
N PRO A 111 -10.80 -2.74 7.23
CA PRO A 111 -10.36 -1.36 7.29
C PRO A 111 -10.99 -0.46 6.22
N GLY A 112 -11.38 0.74 6.61
CA GLY A 112 -11.75 1.80 5.67
C GLY A 112 -10.52 2.45 5.04
N TRP A 113 -10.61 2.85 3.77
CA TRP A 113 -9.52 3.47 3.03
C TRP A 113 -9.90 4.85 2.51
N PHE A 114 -8.88 5.68 2.37
CA PHE A 114 -9.02 7.05 1.87
C PHE A 114 -8.02 7.31 0.75
N ASP A 115 -8.50 7.99 -0.28
CA ASP A 115 -7.67 8.70 -1.24
C ASP A 115 -7.80 10.22 -0.99
N GLY A 116 -7.08 11.02 -1.75
CA GLY A 116 -7.14 12.47 -1.63
C GLY A 116 -6.77 13.20 -2.90
N SER A 117 -6.67 14.54 -2.81
CA SER A 117 -6.06 15.45 -3.79
C SER A 117 -5.65 16.80 -3.23
N ILE A 118 -4.41 17.25 -3.46
CA ILE A 118 -4.03 18.64 -3.17
C ILE A 118 -4.79 19.52 -4.16
N ASN A 119 -5.60 20.42 -3.64
CA ASN A 119 -6.31 21.40 -4.45
C ASN A 119 -5.47 22.66 -4.71
N ASP A 120 -6.00 23.56 -5.54
CA ASP A 120 -5.33 24.81 -5.93
C ASP A 120 -4.97 25.72 -4.73
N GLN A 121 -5.59 25.51 -3.58
CA GLN A 121 -5.30 26.24 -2.34
C GLN A 121 -4.17 25.60 -1.52
N LYS A 122 -3.47 24.59 -2.06
CA LYS A 122 -2.45 23.78 -1.39
C LYS A 122 -2.99 23.07 -0.15
N LYS A 123 -4.27 22.70 -0.18
CA LYS A 123 -4.95 21.95 0.88
C LYS A 123 -5.36 20.59 0.39
N MET A 124 -5.56 19.66 1.31
CA MET A 124 -5.96 18.31 0.99
C MET A 124 -7.48 18.16 0.91
N ASP A 125 -7.98 17.68 -0.23
CA ASP A 125 -9.26 17.02 -0.33
C ASP A 125 -9.07 15.52 -0.11
N ILE A 126 -9.97 14.87 0.64
CA ILE A 126 -9.86 13.48 1.07
C ILE A 126 -11.20 12.82 0.80
N TYR A 127 -11.18 11.67 0.13
CA TYR A 127 -12.38 10.90 -0.17
C TYR A 127 -12.25 9.47 0.34
N ALA A 128 -13.37 8.92 0.80
CA ALA A 128 -13.42 7.51 1.13
C ALA A 128 -13.37 6.69 -0.16
N THR A 129 -12.59 5.60 -0.16
CA THR A 129 -12.42 4.73 -1.32
C THR A 129 -12.68 3.28 -0.94
N ASN A 130 -13.17 2.49 -1.89
CA ASN A 130 -13.40 1.06 -1.72
C ASN A 130 -12.13 0.28 -2.07
N GLU A 131 -11.94 -0.90 -1.50
CA GLU A 131 -10.80 -1.74 -1.86
C GLU A 131 -10.83 -2.13 -3.35
N VAL A 132 -11.98 -2.63 -3.83
CA VAL A 132 -12.16 -3.03 -5.23
C VAL A 132 -12.19 -1.79 -6.13
N GLY A 133 -11.30 -1.78 -7.13
CA GLY A 133 -11.16 -0.66 -8.06
C GLY A 133 -10.30 0.50 -7.57
N SER A 134 -9.77 0.43 -6.34
CA SER A 134 -8.74 1.37 -5.87
C SER A 134 -7.35 0.98 -6.37
N GLY A 135 -6.36 1.84 -6.07
CA GLY A 135 -4.96 1.59 -6.39
C GLY A 135 -4.18 0.84 -5.31
N LEU A 136 -4.83 0.27 -4.30
CA LEU A 136 -4.17 -0.59 -3.31
C LEU A 136 -4.39 -2.07 -3.64
N VAL A 137 -3.43 -2.93 -3.31
CA VAL A 137 -3.60 -4.38 -3.39
C VAL A 137 -4.35 -4.85 -2.16
N ALA A 138 -5.40 -5.63 -2.35
CA ALA A 138 -6.12 -6.26 -1.25
C ALA A 138 -6.56 -7.67 -1.64
N PHE A 139 -6.26 -8.69 -0.85
CA PHE A 139 -6.75 -10.05 -1.14
C PHE A 139 -6.91 -10.91 0.10
N ASP A 140 -7.79 -11.91 -0.01
CA ASP A 140 -7.92 -12.94 1.01
C ASP A 140 -6.83 -14.01 0.86
N LEU A 141 -6.17 -14.29 1.98
CA LEU A 141 -5.21 -15.37 2.13
C LEU A 141 -5.65 -16.28 3.28
N PHE A 142 -5.84 -17.55 2.99
CA PHE A 142 -6.23 -18.54 4.00
C PHE A 142 -4.99 -19.29 4.46
N ILE A 143 -4.62 -19.10 5.72
CA ILE A 143 -3.45 -19.72 6.33
C ILE A 143 -3.91 -20.93 7.14
N LYS A 144 -3.39 -22.11 6.80
CA LYS A 144 -3.62 -23.36 7.52
C LYS A 144 -2.40 -23.76 8.32
N VAL A 145 -2.59 -23.96 9.62
CA VAL A 145 -1.56 -24.43 10.55
C VAL A 145 -2.13 -25.50 11.48
N LYS A 146 -1.33 -26.53 11.78
CA LYS A 146 -1.76 -27.65 12.63
C LYS A 146 -1.77 -27.29 14.12
N ASN A 147 -0.82 -26.46 14.54
CA ASN A 147 -0.68 -25.97 15.90
C ASN A 147 -0.73 -24.45 15.87
N ALA A 148 -1.22 -23.84 16.95
CA ALA A 148 -1.13 -22.39 17.11
C ALA A 148 0.33 -21.95 17.01
N THR A 149 0.59 -20.91 16.24
CA THR A 149 1.94 -20.42 15.95
C THR A 149 1.92 -18.91 15.70
N THR A 150 3.09 -18.31 15.66
CA THR A 150 3.28 -16.92 15.23
C THR A 150 3.78 -16.93 13.80
N VAL A 151 3.04 -16.27 12.90
CA VAL A 151 3.45 -16.06 11.52
C VAL A 151 4.08 -14.67 11.42
N LYS A 152 5.27 -14.58 10.84
CA LYS A 152 5.97 -13.31 10.58
C LYS A 152 6.21 -13.11 9.10
N PHE A 153 6.54 -11.88 8.72
CA PHE A 153 7.12 -11.65 7.40
C PHE A 153 8.57 -12.17 7.41
N GLY A 154 8.88 -13.02 6.42
CA GLY A 154 10.24 -13.50 6.14
C GLY A 154 10.99 -12.48 5.27
N SER A 155 11.64 -12.95 4.20
CA SER A 155 12.29 -12.08 3.20
C SER A 155 11.30 -11.34 2.27
N SER A 156 10.23 -10.79 2.83
CA SER A 156 9.25 -10.00 2.08
C SER A 156 9.89 -8.72 1.56
N SER A 157 9.65 -8.37 0.30
CA SER A 157 10.25 -7.22 -0.36
C SER A 157 9.27 -6.51 -1.27
N VAL A 158 9.48 -5.20 -1.42
CA VAL A 158 8.85 -4.37 -2.44
C VAL A 158 9.98 -3.68 -3.19
N THR A 159 10.02 -3.83 -4.51
CA THR A 159 10.97 -3.11 -5.36
C THR A 159 10.21 -2.39 -6.47
N CYS A 160 10.81 -1.34 -7.01
CA CYS A 160 10.22 -0.64 -8.14
C CYS A 160 11.25 -0.35 -9.21
N ASP A 161 11.02 -0.87 -10.41
CA ASP A 161 11.90 -0.67 -11.54
C ASP A 161 11.80 0.79 -11.99
N GLY A 162 12.90 1.53 -11.85
CA GLY A 162 12.97 2.94 -12.22
C GLY A 162 12.75 3.93 -11.08
N ASN A 163 12.46 3.48 -9.86
CA ASN A 163 12.54 4.32 -8.67
C ASN A 163 12.82 3.50 -7.40
N ASP A 164 14.09 3.48 -6.98
CA ASP A 164 14.55 2.77 -5.78
C ASP A 164 14.07 3.41 -4.47
N GLU A 165 13.58 4.66 -4.49
CA GLU A 165 13.04 5.33 -3.31
C GLU A 165 11.57 4.99 -3.09
N LEU A 166 10.82 4.51 -4.10
CA LEU A 166 9.39 4.19 -3.96
C LEU A 166 9.08 3.26 -2.76
N PRO A 167 9.87 2.20 -2.48
CA PRO A 167 9.67 1.33 -1.32
C PRO A 167 9.60 2.04 0.04
N THR A 168 10.19 3.24 0.20
CA THR A 168 10.15 4.02 1.46
C THR A 168 8.73 4.38 1.88
N ALA A 169 7.81 4.60 0.92
CA ALA A 169 6.39 4.84 1.20
C ALA A 169 5.54 3.55 1.21
N MET A 170 6.11 2.40 0.89
CA MET A 170 5.34 1.16 0.70
C MET A 170 5.10 0.43 2.01
N ARG A 171 3.90 -0.15 2.11
CA ARG A 171 3.47 -0.92 3.27
C ARG A 171 2.84 -2.23 2.86
N ILE A 172 3.04 -3.24 3.69
CA ILE A 172 2.37 -4.54 3.59
C ILE A 172 1.66 -4.80 4.91
N ALA A 173 0.42 -5.28 4.90
CA ALA A 173 -0.29 -5.60 6.13
C ALA A 173 -0.98 -6.95 6.10
N LEU A 174 -1.10 -7.56 7.28
CA LEU A 174 -1.96 -8.70 7.54
C LEU A 174 -3.02 -8.29 8.56
N VAL A 175 -4.28 -8.53 8.21
CA VAL A 175 -5.43 -8.37 9.10
C VAL A 175 -6.07 -9.74 9.33
N LYS A 176 -5.99 -10.25 10.56
CA LYS A 176 -6.61 -11.53 10.94
C LYS A 176 -8.11 -11.34 11.12
N CYS A 177 -8.87 -11.90 10.18
CA CYS A 177 -10.33 -11.86 10.20
C CYS A 177 -10.93 -12.90 11.15
N GLY A 178 -10.20 -14.00 11.42
CA GLY A 178 -10.63 -15.04 12.36
C GLY A 178 -10.09 -16.41 11.98
N THR A 179 -10.30 -17.38 12.86
CA THR A 179 -9.86 -18.77 12.68
C THR A 179 -11.04 -19.72 12.89
N VAL A 180 -11.09 -20.78 12.09
CA VAL A 180 -12.03 -21.89 12.23
C VAL A 180 -11.29 -23.22 12.19
N ALA A 181 -11.97 -24.30 12.58
CA ALA A 181 -11.41 -25.65 12.50
C ALA A 181 -11.04 -26.04 11.05
N GLU A 182 -10.07 -26.96 10.90
CA GLU A 182 -9.56 -27.36 9.58
C GLU A 182 -10.60 -27.93 8.62
N ASN A 183 -11.70 -28.48 9.15
CA ASN A 183 -12.79 -29.09 8.40
C ASN A 183 -14.02 -28.17 8.25
N ALA A 184 -13.89 -26.88 8.60
CA ALA A 184 -14.96 -25.91 8.44
C ALA A 184 -15.33 -25.75 6.96
N GLY A 185 -16.62 -25.46 6.70
CA GLY A 185 -17.10 -25.20 5.35
C GLY A 185 -16.52 -23.90 4.79
N ALA A 186 -16.37 -23.84 3.46
CA ALA A 186 -15.83 -22.66 2.77
C ALA A 186 -16.57 -21.36 3.13
N SER A 187 -17.91 -21.41 3.22
CA SER A 187 -18.74 -20.27 3.60
C SER A 187 -18.47 -19.77 5.03
N ASP A 188 -18.15 -20.67 5.95
CA ASP A 188 -17.84 -20.32 7.34
C ASP A 188 -16.47 -19.66 7.47
N ILE A 189 -15.51 -20.07 6.65
CA ILE A 189 -14.17 -19.46 6.59
C ILE A 189 -14.27 -18.06 5.94
N GLN A 190 -14.96 -17.96 4.80
CA GLN A 190 -15.03 -16.75 3.98
C GLN A 190 -15.85 -15.62 4.61
N LYS A 191 -16.77 -15.92 5.54
CA LYS A 191 -17.58 -14.90 6.24
C LYS A 191 -16.88 -14.25 7.44
N LEU A 192 -15.72 -14.76 7.86
CA LEU A 192 -14.98 -14.23 9.02
C LEU A 192 -14.58 -12.77 8.78
N VAL A 193 -14.77 -11.90 9.75
CA VAL A 193 -14.42 -10.46 9.67
C VAL A 193 -13.62 -10.05 10.90
N PRO A 194 -12.64 -9.14 10.75
CA PRO A 194 -11.79 -8.74 11.86
C PRO A 194 -12.58 -7.93 12.89
N ASN A 195 -12.31 -8.16 14.16
CA ASN A 195 -12.83 -7.35 15.26
C ASN A 195 -11.95 -6.11 15.50
N GLN A 196 -12.22 -5.35 16.57
CA GLN A 196 -11.47 -4.13 16.93
C GLN A 196 -10.12 -4.40 17.63
N ASP A 197 -9.61 -5.62 17.63
CA ASP A 197 -8.37 -5.98 18.32
C ASP A 197 -7.12 -5.61 17.51
N ASN A 198 -6.36 -4.63 17.98
CA ASN A 198 -5.13 -4.17 17.34
C ASN A 198 -4.02 -5.23 17.32
N THR A 199 -4.07 -6.24 18.20
CA THR A 199 -3.10 -7.35 18.20
C THR A 199 -3.33 -8.35 17.06
N LYS A 200 -4.45 -8.22 16.34
CA LYS A 200 -4.83 -9.04 15.18
C LYS A 200 -4.49 -8.37 13.85
N LYS A 201 -3.70 -7.30 13.89
CA LYS A 201 -3.33 -6.51 12.71
C LYS A 201 -1.87 -6.13 12.81
N VAL A 202 -1.14 -6.31 11.72
CA VAL A 202 0.24 -5.89 11.61
C VAL A 202 0.49 -5.21 10.28
N ILE A 203 1.21 -4.11 10.30
CA ILE A 203 1.71 -3.37 9.15
C ILE A 203 3.23 -3.48 9.19
N TYR A 204 3.83 -3.86 8.07
CA TYR A 204 5.25 -3.83 7.82
C TYR A 204 5.57 -2.66 6.88
N GLU A 205 6.38 -1.73 7.37
CA GLU A 205 6.98 -0.64 6.61
C GLU A 205 8.31 -1.13 6.05
N VAL A 206 8.32 -1.35 4.73
CA VAL A 206 9.33 -2.20 4.10
C VAL A 206 10.70 -1.54 4.01
N ASP A 207 10.76 -0.21 4.06
CA ASP A 207 11.98 0.58 4.03
C ASP A 207 11.91 1.81 4.95
N ALA A 208 11.45 1.60 6.20
CA ALA A 208 11.10 2.66 7.14
C ALA A 208 12.25 3.56 7.64
N THR A 209 13.50 3.19 7.36
CA THR A 209 14.69 3.94 7.82
C THR A 209 15.30 4.83 6.75
N ASN A 210 14.90 4.63 5.50
CA ASN A 210 15.35 5.43 4.37
C ASN A 210 14.24 6.39 3.96
N HIS A 211 14.65 7.46 3.32
CA HIS A 211 13.76 8.53 2.88
C HIS A 211 14.14 8.96 1.47
N THR A 212 13.16 9.46 0.73
CA THR A 212 13.40 10.14 -0.53
C THR A 212 14.32 11.34 -0.35
N ALA A 213 15.11 11.68 -1.37
CA ALA A 213 15.95 12.88 -1.32
C ALA A 213 15.17 14.16 -0.99
N GLU A 214 13.93 14.26 -1.46
CA GLU A 214 13.03 15.38 -1.18
C GLU A 214 12.64 15.43 0.30
N ALA A 215 12.18 14.31 0.88
CA ALA A 215 11.83 14.22 2.30
C ALA A 215 13.03 14.60 3.20
N VAL A 216 14.24 14.13 2.87
CA VAL A 216 15.47 14.52 3.58
C VAL A 216 15.73 16.03 3.48
N SER A 217 15.47 16.65 2.32
CA SER A 217 15.65 18.09 2.15
C SER A 217 14.72 18.94 3.04
N HIS A 218 13.56 18.39 3.40
CA HIS A 218 12.61 18.97 4.36
C HIS A 218 12.86 18.53 5.81
N GLY A 219 13.89 17.71 6.05
CA GLY A 219 14.34 17.33 7.40
C GLY A 219 13.89 15.95 7.88
N ALA A 220 13.35 15.10 7.00
CA ALA A 220 13.01 13.72 7.37
C ALA A 220 14.27 12.95 7.75
N SER A 221 14.20 12.22 8.86
CA SER A 221 15.31 11.40 9.35
C SER A 221 14.84 10.32 10.32
N GLY A 222 15.57 9.21 10.34
CA GLY A 222 15.28 8.09 11.25
C GLY A 222 14.01 7.34 10.86
N ILE A 223 13.28 6.85 11.85
CA ILE A 223 11.97 6.23 11.63
C ILE A 223 10.90 7.27 11.95
N MET A 224 10.12 7.63 10.94
CA MET A 224 9.02 8.59 11.08
C MET A 224 7.78 7.92 11.68
N THR A 225 6.96 8.69 12.38
CA THR A 225 5.70 8.17 12.94
C THR A 225 4.63 8.09 11.87
N THR A 226 4.16 6.88 11.61
CA THR A 226 3.06 6.66 10.67
C THR A 226 1.72 7.10 11.25
N ARG A 227 1.01 7.93 10.48
CA ARG A 227 -0.32 8.44 10.81
C ARG A 227 -1.23 8.17 9.64
N GLY A 228 -2.29 7.41 9.89
CA GLY A 228 -3.29 7.11 8.88
C GLY A 228 -4.38 8.17 8.84
N ILE A 229 -5.13 8.23 7.75
CA ILE A 229 -6.34 9.04 7.65
C ILE A 229 -7.53 8.32 8.30
N SER A 230 -8.32 9.07 9.08
CA SER A 230 -9.47 8.54 9.82
C SER A 230 -10.82 8.93 9.22
N THR A 231 -10.88 9.99 8.43
CA THR A 231 -12.13 10.47 7.85
C THR A 231 -11.91 11.36 6.63
N ALA A 232 -12.89 11.37 5.73
CA ALA A 232 -12.92 12.22 4.55
C ALA A 232 -13.12 13.70 4.91
N GLY A 233 -12.80 14.59 3.97
CA GLY A 233 -12.97 16.03 4.14
C GLY A 233 -12.31 16.81 3.02
N THR A 234 -12.85 18.00 2.72
CA THR A 234 -12.27 18.91 1.72
C THR A 234 -11.54 20.05 2.41
N ASN A 235 -10.57 20.65 1.72
CA ASN A 235 -9.80 21.80 2.20
C ASN A 235 -9.13 21.56 3.57
N VAL A 236 -8.66 20.34 3.80
CA VAL A 236 -7.97 19.93 5.02
C VAL A 236 -6.56 20.52 5.02
N ASN A 237 -6.11 21.03 6.16
CA ASN A 237 -4.78 21.61 6.25
C ASN A 237 -3.69 20.52 6.18
N CYS A 238 -2.59 20.87 5.53
CA CYS A 238 -1.37 20.08 5.50
C CYS A 238 -0.30 20.65 6.44
N ASP A 239 0.70 19.85 6.75
CA ASP A 239 1.88 20.27 7.50
C ASP A 239 2.67 21.34 6.71
N SER A 240 3.24 22.31 7.43
CA SER A 240 3.98 23.41 6.80
C SER A 240 5.36 23.02 6.30
N THR A 241 5.94 21.97 6.89
CA THR A 241 7.25 21.40 6.55
C THR A 241 7.11 20.31 5.50
N TYR A 242 6.06 19.47 5.64
CA TYR A 242 5.73 18.39 4.73
C TYR A 242 4.33 18.61 4.13
N PRO A 243 4.19 19.41 3.06
CA PRO A 243 2.89 19.76 2.48
C PRO A 243 2.06 18.59 1.94
N ASN A 244 2.67 17.40 1.86
CA ASN A 244 2.01 16.13 1.58
C ASN A 244 1.38 15.45 2.81
N ILE A 245 1.63 15.93 4.02
CA ILE A 245 1.11 15.34 5.25
C ILE A 245 -0.12 16.12 5.73
N VAL A 246 -1.21 15.41 5.96
CA VAL A 246 -2.43 15.93 6.55
C VAL A 246 -2.28 16.07 8.07
N VAL A 247 -2.75 17.19 8.65
CA VAL A 247 -2.67 17.40 10.11
C VAL A 247 -3.99 17.18 10.85
N ASP A 248 -5.13 17.59 10.27
CA ASP A 248 -6.41 17.72 11.00
C ASP A 248 -7.36 16.51 10.86
N LYS A 249 -6.98 15.50 10.06
CA LYS A 249 -7.80 14.31 9.74
C LYS A 249 -7.05 12.99 9.91
N THR A 250 -5.94 13.04 10.62
CA THR A 250 -5.10 11.89 10.90
C THR A 250 -5.41 11.28 12.26
N ALA A 251 -5.12 9.99 12.40
CA ALA A 251 -5.16 9.26 13.65
C ALA A 251 -3.93 8.35 13.79
N GLY A 252 -3.68 7.89 15.00
CA GLY A 252 -2.75 6.78 15.22
C GLY A 252 -3.23 5.52 14.51
N ILE A 253 -2.29 4.68 14.11
CA ILE A 253 -2.59 3.41 13.44
C ILE A 253 -3.15 2.40 14.44
N SER A 254 -4.29 1.79 14.09
CA SER A 254 -4.95 0.74 14.86
C SER A 254 -4.38 -0.65 14.52
N ALA A 255 -3.07 -0.80 14.55
CA ALA A 255 -2.36 -2.05 14.27
C ALA A 255 -0.96 -1.99 14.89
N THR A 256 -0.28 -3.13 14.99
CA THR A 256 1.17 -3.12 15.22
C THR A 256 1.86 -2.58 13.97
N VAL A 257 2.64 -1.50 14.08
CA VAL A 257 3.49 -0.99 12.99
C VAL A 257 4.91 -1.46 13.23
N ALA A 258 5.43 -2.28 12.33
CA ALA A 258 6.75 -2.85 12.38
C ALA A 258 7.62 -2.27 11.27
N THR A 259 8.88 -2.00 11.60
CA THR A 259 9.88 -1.42 10.70
C THR A 259 10.96 -2.43 10.30
N ASN A 260 10.75 -3.70 10.66
CA ASN A 260 11.55 -4.83 10.20
C ASN A 260 10.67 -6.08 10.14
N ALA A 261 11.01 -6.99 9.24
CA ALA A 261 10.21 -8.17 8.95
C ALA A 261 10.00 -9.10 10.16
N SER A 262 11.02 -9.27 11.02
CA SER A 262 10.92 -10.12 12.21
C SER A 262 9.96 -9.58 13.29
N ALA A 263 9.83 -8.26 13.40
CA ALA A 263 8.86 -7.63 14.28
C ALA A 263 7.45 -7.60 13.67
N ALA A 264 7.35 -7.71 12.35
CA ALA A 264 6.08 -7.78 11.64
C ALA A 264 5.51 -9.20 11.76
N LYS A 265 4.72 -9.44 12.81
CA LYS A 265 4.19 -10.77 13.10
C LYS A 265 2.78 -10.78 13.68
N ILE A 266 2.11 -11.91 13.52
CA ILE A 266 0.73 -12.12 13.90
C ILE A 266 0.49 -13.55 14.38
N ASN A 267 -0.27 -13.71 15.47
CA ASN A 267 -0.60 -15.03 16.01
C ASN A 267 -1.72 -15.69 15.21
N VAL A 268 -1.49 -16.93 14.80
CA VAL A 268 -2.40 -17.77 14.02
C VAL A 268 -2.75 -19.00 14.87
N ASP A 269 -4.05 -19.22 15.08
CA ASP A 269 -4.51 -20.35 15.88
C ASP A 269 -4.54 -21.62 15.00
N ALA A 270 -4.50 -22.80 15.63
CA ALA A 270 -4.65 -24.06 14.91
C ALA A 270 -5.96 -24.10 14.11
N GLY A 271 -5.90 -24.55 12.86
CA GLY A 271 -7.02 -24.54 11.93
C GLY A 271 -6.74 -23.73 10.68
N ILE A 272 -7.79 -23.12 10.13
CA ILE A 272 -7.73 -22.24 8.95
C ILE A 272 -8.07 -20.82 9.39
N THR A 273 -7.11 -19.91 9.21
CA THR A 273 -7.25 -18.49 9.50
C THR A 273 -7.45 -17.71 8.23
N ARG A 274 -8.52 -16.90 8.15
CA ARG A 274 -8.69 -15.91 7.08
C ARG A 274 -7.85 -14.68 7.42
N MET A 275 -6.91 -14.35 6.55
CA MET A 275 -6.17 -13.09 6.56
C MET A 275 -6.66 -12.23 5.40
N ARG A 276 -6.90 -10.95 5.65
CA ARG A 276 -6.96 -9.94 4.59
C ARG A 276 -5.58 -9.30 4.48
N VAL A 277 -4.96 -9.45 3.32
CA VAL A 277 -3.63 -8.91 3.01
C VAL A 277 -3.82 -7.58 2.30
N TYR A 278 -3.03 -6.58 2.68
CA TYR A 278 -2.96 -5.30 1.98
C TYR A 278 -1.54 -4.99 1.55
N MET A 279 -1.39 -4.38 0.37
CA MET A 279 -0.13 -3.76 -0.05
C MET A 279 -0.48 -2.43 -0.69
N TRP A 280 0.14 -1.35 -0.24
CA TRP A 280 -0.20 -0.02 -0.72
C TRP A 280 0.98 0.93 -0.59
N MET A 281 0.91 2.00 -1.37
CA MET A 281 1.71 3.18 -1.15
C MET A 281 1.00 4.03 -0.12
N GLU A 282 1.58 4.17 1.07
CA GLU A 282 0.97 4.98 2.11
C GLU A 282 0.96 6.41 1.69
N GLY A 283 -0.24 6.91 1.81
CA GLY A 283 -0.47 8.20 1.32
C GLY A 283 0.03 9.31 2.21
N ASN A 284 -0.34 9.22 3.47
CA ASN A 284 0.01 10.24 4.44
C ASN A 284 1.43 9.97 5.00
N ASP A 285 2.36 9.66 4.09
CA ASP A 285 3.77 9.41 4.32
C ASP A 285 4.60 10.53 3.71
N VAL A 286 5.67 10.91 4.39
CA VAL A 286 6.56 11.99 3.96
C VAL A 286 7.28 11.63 2.67
N ASP A 287 7.52 10.33 2.46
CA ASP A 287 8.23 9.77 1.32
C ASP A 287 7.31 9.38 0.17
N CYS A 288 6.01 9.67 0.26
CA CYS A 288 5.15 9.39 -0.88
C CYS A 288 5.65 10.16 -2.10
N ALA A 289 6.21 9.41 -3.05
CA ALA A 289 6.90 9.96 -4.21
C ALA A 289 5.94 10.64 -5.18
N ASN A 290 6.50 11.41 -6.12
CA ASN A 290 5.76 12.24 -7.08
C ASN A 290 5.98 11.85 -8.55
N ASP A 291 7.02 11.04 -8.83
CA ASP A 291 7.60 10.91 -10.18
C ASP A 291 7.62 9.46 -10.71
N VAL A 292 6.72 8.59 -10.27
CA VAL A 292 6.74 7.17 -10.64
C VAL A 292 5.59 6.79 -11.55
N ALA A 293 5.52 7.44 -12.72
CA ALA A 293 4.62 7.04 -13.80
C ALA A 293 5.37 6.12 -14.78
N GLY A 294 4.81 4.95 -15.08
CA GLY A 294 5.41 4.02 -16.05
C GLY A 294 6.38 2.98 -15.47
N SER A 295 6.50 2.90 -14.15
CA SER A 295 7.32 1.87 -13.49
C SER A 295 6.53 0.61 -13.16
N THR A 296 7.25 -0.47 -12.87
CA THR A 296 6.71 -1.73 -12.37
C THR A 296 7.06 -1.89 -10.90
N ILE A 297 6.08 -2.22 -10.04
CA ILE A 297 6.34 -2.60 -8.65
C ILE A 297 6.30 -4.12 -8.55
N ASN A 298 7.31 -4.69 -7.94
CA ASN A 298 7.35 -6.11 -7.64
C ASN A 298 7.13 -6.32 -6.14
N PHE A 299 6.06 -7.02 -5.78
CA PHE A 299 5.80 -7.48 -4.43
C PHE A 299 6.17 -8.96 -4.30
N ASN A 300 7.03 -9.25 -3.33
CA ASN A 300 7.28 -10.61 -2.90
C ASN A 300 6.86 -10.71 -1.43
N LEU A 301 5.76 -11.41 -1.17
CA LEU A 301 5.29 -11.70 0.17
C LEU A 301 5.80 -13.08 0.60
N VAL A 302 6.70 -13.09 1.56
CA VAL A 302 7.21 -14.30 2.18
C VAL A 302 6.74 -14.34 3.62
N LEU A 303 6.01 -15.38 3.98
CA LEU A 303 5.61 -15.65 5.35
C LEU A 303 6.53 -16.69 5.96
N GLU A 304 6.81 -16.59 7.25
CA GLU A 304 7.60 -17.55 8.03
C GLU A 304 6.91 -17.85 9.37
N ILE A 305 7.32 -18.94 10.02
CA ILE A 305 7.02 -19.17 11.44
C ILE A 305 8.13 -18.59 12.31
N ASP A 306 7.77 -18.08 13.47
CA ASP A 306 8.73 -17.65 14.51
C ASP A 306 9.39 -18.86 15.19
#